data_AF-A0A839RU97-F1
#
_entry.id   AF-A0A839RU97-F1
#
_cell.length_a   1.000
_cell.length_b   1.000
_cell.length_c   1.000
_cell.angle_alpha   90.00
_cell.angle_beta   90.00
_cell.angle_gamma   90.00
#
_symmetry.space_group_name_H-M   'P 1'
#
loop_
_entity.id
_entity.type
_entity.pdbx_description
1 polymer ?
#
loop_
_entity_poly.entity_id
_entity_poly.type
_entity_poly.pdbx_seq_one_letter_code
_entity_poly.pdbx_strand_id
1 'polypeptide(L)'
;MAADAAARRGHHPRKAVPHFKHWPGVSRVEWVTKFADPLSESPLETLGRFSAIAGGLPLPVSNAWVGPGFPMYRVDGLWPYHWAAFEADGALKYNNRSDASKIVQKQSEREWELRKKVSIDVLRFGFSEAVETKALSLRMTRFLDHNPRRKSPMRWWKDLPGFGPVDPDESDWPDPDGRDYCLPS
;
A
#
# COMPACT_ATOMS: atom_id res chain seq x y z
N MET A 1 19.39 -12.05 11.76
CA MET A 1 19.87 -10.69 12.10
C MET A 1 19.98 -9.86 10.82
N ALA A 2 18.90 -9.20 10.41
CA ALA A 2 18.90 -8.18 9.34
C ALA A 2 17.76 -7.15 9.50
N ALA A 3 17.03 -7.18 10.62
CA ALA A 3 15.88 -6.31 10.88
C ALA A 3 16.24 -4.98 11.58
N ASP A 4 17.51 -4.76 11.97
CA ASP A 4 17.89 -3.63 12.83
C ASP A 4 18.71 -2.53 12.09
N ALA A 5 18.97 -2.70 10.79
CA ALA A 5 19.86 -1.79 10.04
C ALA A 5 19.13 -0.63 9.34
N ALA A 6 17.86 -0.79 8.97
CA ALA A 6 17.13 0.21 8.19
C ALA A 6 16.46 1.29 9.06
N ALA A 7 15.96 0.92 10.25
CA ALA A 7 15.36 1.86 11.20
C ALA A 7 16.37 2.88 11.79
N ARG A 8 17.66 2.52 11.86
CA ARG A 8 18.72 3.38 12.42
C ARG A 8 19.11 4.59 11.56
N ARG A 9 18.64 4.72 10.32
CA ARG A 9 19.00 5.87 9.46
C ARG A 9 18.13 7.12 9.62
N GLY A 10 17.09 7.11 10.47
CA GLY A 10 16.40 8.33 10.91
C GLY A 10 15.80 9.22 9.80
N HIS A 11 15.56 8.68 8.60
CA HIS A 11 15.06 9.44 7.47
C HIS A 11 13.53 9.34 7.41
N HIS A 12 12.86 10.33 7.99
CA HIS A 12 11.41 10.43 7.92
C HIS A 12 10.95 10.83 6.50
N PRO A 13 10.00 10.08 5.89
CA PRO A 13 9.42 10.41 4.57
C PRO A 13 8.90 11.86 4.47
N ARG A 14 8.48 12.45 5.61
CA ARG A 14 8.04 13.85 5.74
C ARG A 14 9.05 14.89 5.23
N LYS A 15 10.36 14.63 5.34
CA LYS A 15 11.39 15.60 4.90
C LYS A 15 11.54 15.68 3.38
N ALA A 16 11.05 14.69 2.65
CA ALA A 16 11.23 14.62 1.21
C ALA A 16 10.01 15.18 0.45
N VAL A 17 8.82 15.19 1.07
CA VAL A 17 7.55 15.65 0.47
C VAL A 17 7.65 17.02 -0.23
N PRO A 18 8.24 18.07 0.38
CA PRO A 18 8.30 19.40 -0.26
C PRO A 18 9.17 19.46 -1.53
N HIS A 19 10.06 18.49 -1.74
CA HIS A 19 11.05 18.52 -2.82
C HIS A 19 10.59 17.79 -4.09
N PHE A 20 9.50 17.03 -4.04
CA PHE A 20 9.09 16.15 -5.15
C PHE A 20 8.15 16.75 -6.19
N LYS A 21 7.55 17.92 -5.92
CA LYS A 21 6.71 18.64 -6.91
C LYS A 21 7.45 18.90 -8.23
N HIS A 22 8.78 18.87 -8.22
CA HIS A 22 9.64 19.24 -9.33
C HIS A 22 10.54 18.09 -9.85
N TRP A 23 10.39 16.87 -9.33
CA TRP A 23 11.27 15.76 -9.74
C TRP A 23 10.72 15.00 -10.94
N PRO A 24 11.53 14.83 -12.02
CA PRO A 24 11.21 13.91 -13.09
C PRO A 24 11.02 12.48 -12.58
N GLY A 25 10.18 11.68 -13.26
CA GLY A 25 9.84 10.32 -12.84
C GLY A 25 11.05 9.42 -12.55
N VAL A 26 12.17 9.57 -13.27
CA VAL A 26 13.40 8.77 -13.09
C VAL A 26 14.06 9.05 -11.74
N SER A 27 14.27 10.32 -11.37
CA SER A 27 14.89 10.70 -10.09
C SER A 27 14.03 10.31 -8.89
N ARG A 28 12.70 10.27 -9.07
CA ARG A 28 11.76 9.76 -8.06
C ARG A 28 11.92 8.27 -7.84
N VAL A 29 12.05 7.48 -8.91
CA VAL A 29 12.25 6.03 -8.85
C VAL A 29 13.57 5.68 -8.16
N GLU A 30 14.65 6.39 -8.49
CA GLU A 30 15.95 6.22 -7.82
C GLU A 30 15.88 6.53 -6.33
N TRP A 31 15.18 7.60 -5.95
CA TRP A 31 14.98 7.95 -4.56
C TRP A 31 14.13 6.93 -3.80
N VAL A 32 13.00 6.51 -4.37
CA VAL A 32 12.15 5.49 -3.75
C VAL A 32 12.94 4.20 -3.56
N THR A 33 13.74 3.80 -4.56
CA THR A 33 14.60 2.62 -4.45
C THR A 33 15.65 2.77 -3.34
N LYS A 34 16.13 4.00 -3.10
CA LYS A 34 17.11 4.33 -2.05
C LYS A 34 16.51 4.49 -0.65
N PHE A 35 15.21 4.80 -0.54
CA PHE A 35 14.55 5.21 0.70
C PHE A 35 13.25 4.45 1.00
N ALA A 36 13.06 3.26 0.39
CA ALA A 36 11.92 2.39 0.67
C ALA A 36 11.75 2.13 2.17
N ASP A 37 10.49 2.13 2.63
CA ASP A 37 10.11 1.76 3.99
C ASP A 37 10.63 0.33 4.30
N PRO A 38 11.22 0.06 5.48
CA PRO A 38 11.68 -1.28 5.83
C PRO A 38 10.62 -2.38 5.74
N LEU A 39 9.34 -2.01 5.87
CA LEU A 39 8.19 -2.92 5.75
C LEU A 39 7.61 -2.96 4.33
N SER A 40 8.12 -2.17 3.39
CA SER A 40 7.71 -2.19 1.99
C SER A 40 8.64 -3.12 1.22
N GLU A 41 8.10 -4.18 0.63
CA GLU A 41 8.88 -5.18 -0.09
C GLU A 41 9.30 -4.70 -1.48
N SER A 42 8.61 -3.68 -2.02
CA SER A 42 8.92 -3.12 -3.33
C SER A 42 8.87 -1.57 -3.40
N PRO A 43 9.66 -0.95 -4.30
CA PRO A 43 9.52 0.47 -4.62
C PRO A 43 8.10 0.89 -5.01
N LEU A 44 7.32 -0.03 -5.58
CA LEU A 44 5.96 0.25 -6.03
C LEU A 44 4.97 0.37 -4.85
N GLU A 45 5.11 -0.48 -3.84
CA GLU A 45 4.40 -0.34 -2.56
C GLU A 45 4.72 0.98 -1.87
N THR A 46 6.01 1.37 -1.87
CA THR A 46 6.43 2.66 -1.30
C THR A 46 5.80 3.83 -2.05
N LEU A 47 5.71 3.79 -3.39
CA LEU A 47 5.00 4.80 -4.18
C LEU A 47 3.50 4.83 -3.89
N GLY A 48 2.87 3.68 -3.64
CA GLY A 48 1.48 3.58 -3.21
C GLY A 48 1.23 4.30 -1.89
N ARG A 49 2.01 3.94 -0.86
CA ARG A 49 1.98 4.58 0.46
C ARG A 49 2.22 6.09 0.37
N PHE A 50 3.18 6.51 -0.45
CA PHE A 50 3.46 7.91 -0.69
C PHE A 50 2.29 8.65 -1.36
N SER A 51 1.62 8.02 -2.32
CA SER A 51 0.45 8.61 -3.00
C SER A 51 -0.72 8.83 -2.05
N ALA A 52 -0.92 7.94 -1.08
CA ALA A 52 -1.90 8.14 -0.01
C ALA A 52 -1.55 9.37 0.84
N ILE A 53 -0.30 9.52 1.26
CA ILE A 53 0.19 10.69 2.01
C ILE A 53 0.01 11.98 1.20
N ALA A 54 0.41 11.98 -0.06
CA ALA A 54 0.30 13.13 -0.96
C ALA A 54 -1.16 13.59 -1.17
N GLY A 55 -2.11 12.64 -1.10
CA GLY A 55 -3.54 12.89 -1.19
C GLY A 55 -4.20 13.26 0.14
N GLY A 56 -3.45 13.31 1.26
CA GLY A 56 -4.03 13.51 2.59
C GLY A 56 -4.99 12.38 3.01
N LEU A 57 -4.78 11.17 2.48
CA LEU A 57 -5.62 10.00 2.77
C LEU A 57 -5.15 9.32 4.06
N PRO A 58 -6.03 8.53 4.73
CA PRO A 58 -5.61 7.68 5.83
C PRO A 58 -4.42 6.82 5.45
N LEU A 59 -3.52 6.58 6.40
CA LEU A 59 -2.35 5.77 6.11
C LEU A 59 -2.73 4.29 5.94
N PRO A 60 -2.31 3.66 4.84
CA PRO A 60 -2.46 2.24 4.66
C PRO A 60 -1.45 1.51 5.57
N VAL A 61 -1.88 0.40 6.16
CA VAL A 61 -1.03 -0.60 6.82
C VAL A 61 -0.31 -1.40 5.73
N SER A 62 1.01 -1.37 5.71
CA SER A 62 1.82 -2.08 4.72
C SER A 62 1.88 -3.58 5.00
N ASN A 63 1.85 -4.40 3.95
CA ASN A 63 2.01 -5.85 4.00
C ASN A 63 1.08 -6.54 5.02
N ALA A 64 -0.16 -6.06 5.13
CA ALA A 64 -1.14 -6.62 6.04
C ALA A 64 -1.67 -7.96 5.55
N TRP A 65 -1.79 -8.92 6.48
CA TRP A 65 -2.52 -10.15 6.24
C TRP A 65 -3.99 -9.98 6.60
N VAL A 66 -4.87 -10.55 5.78
CA VAL A 66 -6.33 -10.50 5.92
C VAL A 66 -6.95 -11.88 5.68
N GLY A 67 -8.13 -12.11 6.24
CA GLY A 67 -8.87 -13.36 6.06
C GLY A 67 -10.03 -13.51 7.04
N PRO A 68 -10.90 -14.50 6.81
CA PRO A 68 -12.07 -14.75 7.66
C PRO A 68 -11.66 -15.41 8.98
N GLY A 69 -11.24 -14.59 9.94
CA GLY A 69 -10.88 -15.03 11.28
C GLY A 69 -9.45 -15.55 11.45
N PHE A 70 -8.72 -15.80 10.36
CA PHE A 70 -7.30 -16.18 10.34
C PHE A 70 -6.58 -15.55 9.13
N PRO A 71 -5.24 -15.36 9.18
CA PRO A 71 -4.48 -14.74 8.10
C PRO A 71 -4.37 -15.67 6.89
N MET A 72 -4.97 -15.28 5.76
CA MET A 72 -5.03 -16.12 4.55
C MET A 72 -4.42 -15.45 3.32
N TYR A 73 -4.61 -14.14 3.17
CA TYR A 73 -4.08 -13.37 2.04
C TYR A 73 -3.27 -12.19 2.56
N ARG A 74 -2.09 -11.95 2.00
CA ARG A 74 -1.32 -10.73 2.23
C ARG A 74 -1.65 -9.68 1.16
N VAL A 75 -1.89 -8.44 1.57
CA VAL A 75 -2.11 -7.29 0.69
C VAL A 75 -1.02 -6.24 0.93
N ASP A 76 -0.67 -5.51 -0.13
CA ASP A 76 0.44 -4.57 -0.13
C ASP A 76 0.18 -3.35 0.76
N GLY A 77 -1.07 -2.88 0.78
CA GLY A 77 -1.53 -1.84 1.69
C GLY A 77 -3.00 -2.00 2.05
N LEU A 78 -3.32 -1.88 3.33
CA LEU A 78 -4.67 -2.03 3.86
C LEU A 78 -5.15 -0.74 4.53
N TRP A 79 -6.38 -0.31 4.26
CA TRP A 79 -7.11 0.69 5.04
C TRP A 79 -8.15 -0.02 5.92
N PRO A 80 -7.82 -0.37 7.18
CA PRO A 80 -8.65 -1.29 7.97
C PRO A 80 -10.05 -0.75 8.24
N TYR A 81 -10.19 0.57 8.42
CA TYR A 81 -11.48 1.23 8.64
C TYR A 81 -12.32 1.40 7.38
N HIS A 82 -11.73 1.24 6.19
CA HIS A 82 -12.44 1.34 4.92
C HIS A 82 -12.79 -0.05 4.36
N TRP A 83 -12.24 -1.12 4.93
CA TRP A 83 -12.35 -2.48 4.39
C TRP A 83 -11.94 -2.47 2.90
N ALA A 84 -10.82 -1.81 2.65
CA ALA A 84 -10.29 -1.55 1.33
C ALA A 84 -8.77 -1.75 1.36
N ALA A 85 -8.21 -2.31 0.31
CA ALA A 85 -6.77 -2.49 0.15
C ALA A 85 -6.30 -1.98 -1.21
N PHE A 86 -4.99 -1.86 -1.37
CA PHE A 86 -4.37 -1.77 -2.68
C PHE A 86 -3.35 -2.89 -2.90
N GLU A 87 -3.10 -3.19 -4.17
CA GLU A 87 -2.02 -4.05 -4.61
C GLU A 87 -1.20 -3.33 -5.71
N ALA A 88 0.08 -3.21 -5.45
CA ALA A 88 1.13 -2.68 -6.30
C ALA A 88 1.58 -3.78 -7.28
N ASP A 89 0.98 -3.82 -8.46
CA ASP A 89 1.31 -4.83 -9.46
C ASP A 89 2.55 -4.45 -10.28
N GLY A 90 3.70 -5.06 -9.92
CA GLY A 90 4.93 -4.95 -10.69
C GLY A 90 4.92 -5.73 -12.02
N ALA A 91 3.95 -6.63 -12.24
CA ALA A 91 3.93 -7.54 -13.39
C ALA A 91 3.51 -6.86 -14.71
N LEU A 92 3.00 -5.63 -14.66
CA LEU A 92 2.77 -4.77 -15.83
C LEU A 92 4.04 -3.99 -16.22
N LYS A 93 5.17 -4.69 -16.37
CA LYS A 93 6.29 -4.19 -17.15
C LYS A 93 6.34 -4.94 -18.48
N TYR A 94 5.90 -4.23 -19.52
CA TYR A 94 6.26 -4.37 -20.93
C TYR A 94 6.10 -5.74 -21.62
N ASN A 95 5.47 -5.67 -22.79
CA ASN A 95 5.44 -6.62 -23.90
C ASN A 95 4.31 -7.65 -23.90
N ASN A 96 3.81 -7.90 -25.12
CA ASN A 96 2.99 -9.01 -25.56
C ASN A 96 3.51 -10.36 -25.01
N ARG A 97 3.23 -10.66 -23.74
CA ARG A 97 3.55 -11.96 -23.16
C ARG A 97 2.44 -12.94 -23.52
N SER A 98 2.85 -14.14 -23.95
CA SER A 98 1.93 -15.23 -24.28
C SER A 98 1.13 -15.74 -23.07
N ASP A 99 1.47 -15.31 -21.85
CA ASP A 99 0.79 -15.65 -20.60
C ASP A 99 -0.15 -14.55 -20.07
N ALA A 100 -0.34 -13.44 -20.81
CA ALA A 100 -1.17 -12.31 -20.36
C ALA A 100 -2.58 -12.74 -19.91
N SER A 101 -3.23 -13.62 -20.68
CA SER A 101 -4.56 -14.16 -20.31
C SER A 101 -4.56 -14.93 -18.99
N LYS A 102 -3.47 -15.67 -18.69
CA LYS A 102 -3.34 -16.40 -17.41
C LYS A 102 -3.13 -15.45 -16.24
N ILE A 103 -2.40 -14.35 -16.46
CA ILE A 103 -2.18 -13.31 -15.45
C ILE A 103 -3.50 -12.62 -15.13
N VAL A 104 -4.23 -12.18 -16.16
CA VAL A 104 -5.55 -11.56 -16.00
C VAL A 104 -6.50 -12.50 -15.27
N GLN A 105 -6.54 -13.78 -15.65
CA GLN A 105 -7.38 -14.78 -14.98
C GLN A 105 -7.03 -14.91 -13.49
N LYS A 106 -5.74 -15.04 -13.14
CA LYS A 106 -5.29 -15.11 -11.75
C LYS A 106 -5.63 -13.84 -10.96
N GLN A 107 -5.55 -12.67 -11.59
CA GLN A 107 -5.91 -11.40 -10.96
C GLN A 107 -7.42 -11.32 -10.70
N SER A 108 -8.25 -11.69 -11.69
CA SER A 108 -9.71 -11.74 -11.52
C SER A 108 -10.13 -12.74 -10.46
N GLU A 109 -9.50 -13.92 -10.41
CA GLU A 109 -9.75 -14.91 -9.37
C GLU A 109 -9.35 -14.39 -8.00
N ARG A 110 -8.17 -13.77 -7.85
CA ARG A 110 -7.73 -13.18 -6.59
C ARG A 110 -8.65 -12.07 -6.11
N GLU A 111 -9.09 -11.20 -7.01
CA GLU A 111 -10.04 -10.13 -6.67
C GLU A 111 -11.40 -10.71 -6.23
N TRP A 112 -11.89 -11.74 -6.94
CA TRP A 112 -13.10 -12.44 -6.55
C TRP A 112 -12.98 -13.08 -5.16
N GLU A 113 -11.87 -13.75 -4.89
CA GLU A 113 -11.57 -14.39 -3.60
C GLU A 113 -11.53 -13.38 -2.45
N LEU A 114 -10.79 -12.28 -2.60
CA LEU A 114 -10.73 -11.22 -1.59
C LEU A 114 -12.11 -10.61 -1.33
N ARG A 115 -12.86 -10.32 -2.39
CA ARG A 115 -14.19 -9.72 -2.28
C ARG A 115 -15.22 -10.68 -1.68
N LYS A 116 -15.19 -11.96 -2.03
CA LYS A 116 -16.20 -12.95 -1.60
C LYS A 116 -15.88 -13.59 -0.25
N LYS A 117 -14.61 -13.86 0.05
CA LYS A 117 -14.20 -14.55 1.27
C LYS A 117 -13.80 -13.60 2.40
N VAL A 118 -13.27 -12.42 2.06
CA VAL A 118 -12.77 -11.44 3.04
C VAL A 118 -13.67 -10.21 3.13
N SER A 119 -14.51 -9.96 2.12
CA SER A 119 -15.37 -8.77 2.03
C SER A 119 -14.57 -7.46 1.97
N ILE A 120 -13.44 -7.49 1.26
CA ILE A 120 -12.57 -6.34 1.02
C ILE A 120 -12.56 -5.97 -0.47
N ASP A 121 -12.62 -4.69 -0.80
CA ASP A 121 -12.40 -4.20 -2.16
C ASP A 121 -10.90 -3.89 -2.37
N VAL A 122 -10.40 -4.05 -3.60
CA VAL A 122 -8.96 -3.92 -3.90
C VAL A 122 -8.70 -2.96 -5.06
N LEU A 123 -7.86 -1.96 -4.83
CA LEU A 123 -7.33 -1.06 -5.86
C LEU A 123 -5.99 -1.58 -6.38
N ARG A 124 -5.93 -2.03 -7.64
CA ARG A 124 -4.66 -2.39 -8.29
C ARG A 124 -4.07 -1.22 -9.05
N PHE A 125 -2.76 -1.03 -8.98
CA PHE A 125 -2.04 -0.09 -9.84
C PHE A 125 -0.66 -0.61 -10.22
N GLY A 126 -0.23 -0.26 -11.43
CA GLY A 126 1.09 -0.57 -11.94
C GLY A 126 2.08 0.59 -11.81
N PHE A 127 3.31 0.37 -12.28
CA PHE A 127 4.37 1.37 -12.21
C PHE A 127 4.04 2.67 -12.97
N SER A 128 3.40 2.59 -14.13
CA SER A 128 2.99 3.75 -14.93
C SER A 128 2.02 4.68 -14.21
N GLU A 129 1.18 4.12 -13.34
CA GLU A 129 0.23 4.89 -12.53
C GLU A 129 0.92 5.45 -11.28
N ALA A 130 1.81 4.66 -10.66
CA ALA A 130 2.50 5.03 -9.44
C ALA A 130 3.51 6.16 -9.60
N VAL A 131 4.13 6.29 -10.77
CA VAL A 131 5.04 7.42 -11.07
C VAL A 131 4.27 8.75 -11.15
N GLU A 132 2.99 8.72 -11.52
CA GLU A 132 2.08 9.86 -11.56
C GLU A 132 1.31 10.00 -10.23
N THR A 133 2.05 10.33 -9.15
CA THR A 133 1.53 10.38 -7.78
C THR A 133 0.20 11.11 -7.62
N LYS A 134 0.00 12.25 -8.29
CA LYS A 134 -1.26 13.02 -8.19
C LYS A 134 -2.45 12.28 -8.81
N ALA A 135 -2.22 11.55 -9.90
CA ALA A 135 -3.26 10.75 -10.54
C ALA A 135 -3.60 9.54 -9.66
N LEU A 136 -2.59 8.85 -9.12
CA LEU A 136 -2.80 7.74 -8.21
C LEU A 136 -3.49 8.19 -6.91
N SER A 137 -3.10 9.32 -6.33
CA SER A 137 -3.73 9.86 -5.12
C SER A 137 -5.22 10.16 -5.37
N LEU A 138 -5.57 10.79 -6.51
CA LEU A 138 -6.97 11.05 -6.87
C LEU A 138 -7.77 9.76 -7.07
N ARG A 139 -7.14 8.74 -7.67
CA ARG A 139 -7.77 7.42 -7.85
C ARG A 139 -8.00 6.73 -6.51
N MET A 140 -7.04 6.82 -5.58
CA MET A 140 -7.19 6.34 -4.20
C MET A 140 -8.29 7.10 -3.46
N THR A 141 -8.40 8.43 -3.61
CA THR A 141 -9.49 9.23 -3.03
C THR A 141 -10.84 8.69 -3.48
N ARG A 142 -11.07 8.59 -4.80
CA ARG A 142 -12.34 8.07 -5.35
C ARG A 142 -12.63 6.65 -4.88
N PHE A 143 -11.60 5.82 -4.78
CA PHE A 143 -11.74 4.46 -4.29
C PHE A 143 -12.20 4.41 -2.82
N LEU A 144 -11.65 5.27 -1.97
CA LEU A 144 -12.06 5.39 -0.57
C LEU A 144 -13.42 6.09 -0.41
N ASP A 145 -13.82 6.97 -1.33
CA ASP A 145 -15.19 7.53 -1.35
C ASP A 145 -16.24 6.43 -1.58
N HIS A 146 -15.92 5.43 -2.42
CA HIS A 146 -16.75 4.24 -2.62
C HIS A 146 -16.66 3.23 -1.47
N ASN A 147 -15.63 3.34 -0.63
CA ASN A 147 -15.40 2.50 0.54
C ASN A 147 -15.39 3.37 1.80
N PRO A 148 -16.54 3.96 2.20
CA PRO A 148 -16.57 4.93 3.27
C PRO A 148 -16.11 4.31 4.59
N ARG A 149 -15.53 5.16 5.43
CA ARG A 149 -15.04 4.78 6.76
C ARG A 149 -16.15 4.13 7.58
N ARG A 150 -15.82 3.00 8.20
CA ARG A 150 -16.66 2.24 9.12
C ARG A 150 -16.28 2.53 10.57
N LYS A 151 -17.22 2.30 11.48
CA LYS A 151 -16.99 2.44 12.93
C LYS A 151 -16.00 1.39 13.45
N SER A 152 -16.13 0.16 12.97
CA SER A 152 -15.27 -0.95 13.35
C SER A 152 -14.29 -1.26 12.22
N PRO A 153 -12.97 -1.28 12.50
CA PRO A 153 -12.02 -1.69 11.49
C PRO A 153 -12.14 -3.20 11.23
N MET A 154 -11.68 -3.64 10.07
CA MET A 154 -11.53 -5.08 9.84
C MET A 154 -10.38 -5.63 10.69
N ARG A 155 -10.48 -6.90 11.08
CA ARG A 155 -9.34 -7.62 11.65
C ARG A 155 -8.29 -7.87 10.58
N TRP A 156 -7.02 -7.73 10.98
CA TRP A 156 -5.86 -7.98 10.13
C TRP A 156 -4.70 -8.47 11.00
N TRP A 157 -3.64 -8.97 10.36
CA TRP A 157 -2.41 -9.42 11.02
C TRP A 157 -1.20 -8.75 10.40
N LYS A 158 -0.24 -8.39 11.25
CA LYS A 158 1.02 -7.78 10.86
C LYS A 158 1.95 -8.84 10.32
N ASP A 159 2.59 -8.55 9.19
CA ASP A 159 3.68 -9.39 8.69
C ASP A 159 4.95 -9.11 9.51
N LEU A 160 5.40 -10.10 10.28
CA LEU A 160 6.65 -10.03 11.03
C LEU A 160 7.72 -10.85 10.29
N PRO A 161 8.76 -10.21 9.70
CA PRO A 161 9.76 -10.91 8.93
C PRO A 161 10.41 -12.08 9.68
N GLY A 162 10.32 -13.28 9.10
CA GLY A 162 10.85 -14.52 9.68
C GLY A 162 9.92 -15.23 10.66
N PHE A 163 8.79 -14.62 11.03
CA PHE A 163 7.79 -15.20 11.93
C PHE A 163 6.41 -15.38 11.27
N GLY A 164 6.13 -14.61 10.22
CA GLY A 164 4.85 -14.65 9.52
C GLY A 164 3.79 -13.74 10.17
N PRO A 165 2.50 -14.00 9.93
CA PRO A 165 1.43 -13.14 10.43
C PRO A 165 1.26 -13.24 11.94
N VAL A 166 1.27 -12.10 12.62
CA VAL A 166 1.01 -11.97 14.07
C VAL A 166 -0.11 -10.95 14.32
N ASP A 167 -0.79 -11.04 15.46
CA ASP A 167 -1.77 -10.02 15.83
C ASP A 167 -1.06 -8.65 15.99
N PRO A 168 -1.66 -7.55 15.50
CA PRO A 168 -1.08 -6.22 15.60
C PRO A 168 -1.18 -5.66 17.03
N ASP A 169 -0.16 -4.93 17.45
CA ASP A 169 -0.19 -4.19 18.71
C ASP A 169 -0.99 -2.88 18.57
N GLU A 170 -1.33 -2.22 19.68
CA GLU A 170 -2.09 -0.95 19.66
C GLU A 170 -1.44 0.12 18.77
N SER A 171 -0.10 0.20 18.74
CA SER A 171 0.65 1.16 17.93
C SER A 171 0.67 0.85 16.43
N ASP A 172 0.27 -0.35 16.04
CA ASP A 172 0.23 -0.76 14.62
C ASP A 172 -1.07 -0.33 13.92
N TRP A 173 -2.09 0.06 14.70
CA TRP A 173 -3.36 0.52 14.15
C TRP A 173 -3.22 1.94 13.59
N PRO A 174 -3.60 2.19 12.33
CA PRO A 174 -3.54 3.52 11.75
C PRO A 174 -4.59 4.42 12.41
N ASP A 175 -4.26 5.71 12.61
CA ASP A 175 -5.25 6.69 13.03
C ASP A 175 -6.42 6.73 12.03
N PRO A 176 -7.66 6.41 12.47
CA PRO A 176 -8.82 6.37 11.60
C PRO A 176 -9.20 7.75 11.04
N ASP A 177 -8.68 8.83 11.61
CA ASP A 177 -8.89 10.20 11.15
C ASP A 177 -7.75 10.71 10.24
N GLY A 178 -6.71 9.90 10.03
CA GLY A 178 -5.56 10.27 9.18
C GLY A 178 -4.73 11.45 9.70
N ARG A 179 -4.86 11.82 10.99
CA ARG A 179 -4.19 12.99 11.57
C ARG A 179 -2.72 12.75 11.87
N ASP A 180 -2.28 11.49 11.86
CA ASP A 180 -0.87 11.13 12.02
C ASP A 180 0.05 11.75 10.95
N TYR A 181 -0.50 12.20 9.82
CA TYR A 181 0.25 12.82 8.72
C TYR A 181 -0.50 14.00 8.07
N CYS A 182 -0.52 15.16 8.74
CA CYS A 182 -0.70 16.43 8.04
C CYS A 182 0.58 16.78 7.25
N LEU A 183 0.46 16.96 5.94
CA LEU A 183 1.49 17.67 5.17
C LEU A 183 1.47 19.15 5.61
N PRO A 184 2.61 19.74 6.01
CA PRO A 184 2.63 21.17 6.26
C PRO A 184 2.26 21.91 4.96
N SER A 185 1.33 22.85 5.11
CA SER A 185 0.80 23.76 4.07
C SER A 185 1.89 24.52 3.33
#